data_AF-A0A4S4AP40-F1
#
_entry.id   AF-A0A4S4AP40-F1
#
_cell.length_a   1.000
_cell.length_b   1.000
_cell.length_c   1.000
_cell.angle_alpha   90.00
_cell.angle_beta   90.00
_cell.angle_gamma   90.00
#
_symmetry.space_group_name_H-M   'P 1'
#
loop_
_entity.id
_entity.type
_entity.pdbx_description
1 polymer ?
#
loop_
_entity_poly.entity_id
_entity_poly.type
_entity_poly.pdbx_seq_one_letter_code
_entity_poly.pdbx_strand_id
1 'polypeptide(L)'
;MTTASDLGRSLRRLIPRDPTHRRTLEPASPAQPIPSTRGVSLTAQQAAGSGGGAFEEDDASQREYWPVRTITSSDGLFVLEVEPLKSILLKDGSRATFGDPDEPDE
;
A
#
# COMPACT_ATOMS: atom_id res chain seq x y z
N MET A 1 -1.72 4.46 60.63
CA MET A 1 -1.34 5.26 59.44
C MET A 1 -0.13 4.61 58.81
N THR A 2 -0.32 3.80 57.76
CA THR A 2 0.78 3.14 57.05
C THR A 2 1.48 4.18 56.19
N THR A 3 2.75 4.45 56.47
CA THR A 3 3.53 5.46 55.74
C THR A 3 3.83 4.97 54.32
N ALA A 4 4.00 5.88 53.36
CA ALA A 4 4.30 5.53 51.96
C ALA A 4 5.57 4.65 51.82
N SER A 5 6.50 4.76 52.77
CA SER A 5 7.69 3.91 52.88
C SER A 5 7.39 2.44 53.19
N ASP A 6 6.36 2.14 53.99
CA ASP A 6 6.00 0.77 54.34
C ASP A 6 5.30 0.05 53.19
N LEU A 7 4.52 0.79 52.38
CA LEU A 7 3.94 0.28 51.14
C LEU A 7 5.05 -0.07 50.13
N GLY A 8 6.00 0.84 49.92
CA GLY A 8 7.13 0.61 49.02
C GLY A 8 8.05 -0.54 49.45
N ARG A 9 8.11 -0.85 50.74
CA ARG A 9 8.85 -2.00 51.28
C ARG A 9 8.08 -3.31 51.06
N SER A 10 6.76 -3.28 51.26
CA SER A 10 5.88 -4.44 51.07
C SER A 10 5.81 -4.86 49.60
N LEU A 11 5.72 -3.89 48.67
CA LEU A 11 5.74 -4.16 47.22
C LEU A 11 7.07 -4.79 46.76
N ARG A 12 8.20 -4.31 47.28
CA ARG A 12 9.52 -4.89 46.97
C ARG A 12 9.70 -6.31 47.47
N ARG A 13 8.97 -6.70 48.52
CA ARG A 13 8.97 -8.06 49.07
C ARG A 13 8.07 -9.01 48.28
N LEU A 14 7.02 -8.49 47.64
CA LEU A 14 6.05 -9.29 46.88
C LEU A 14 6.56 -9.67 45.47
N ILE A 15 7.53 -8.93 44.93
CA ILE A 15 8.13 -9.23 43.63
C ILE A 15 9.34 -10.17 43.87
N PRO A 16 9.24 -11.48 43.56
CA PRO A 16 10.40 -12.35 43.61
C PRO A 16 11.43 -11.85 42.59
N ARG A 17 12.52 -11.27 43.11
CA ARG A 17 13.70 -10.93 42.31
C ARG A 17 14.53 -12.19 42.19
N ASP A 18 14.13 -13.08 41.30
CA ASP A 18 14.94 -14.24 40.99
C ASP A 18 16.16 -13.79 40.15
N PRO A 19 17.39 -13.81 40.68
CA PRO A 19 18.57 -13.41 39.92
C PRO A 19 18.91 -14.41 38.80
N THR A 20 18.27 -15.58 38.78
CA THR A 20 18.58 -16.66 37.84
C THR A 20 17.88 -16.51 36.49
N HIS A 21 16.98 -15.54 36.34
CA HIS A 21 16.20 -15.37 35.11
C HIS A 21 16.90 -14.49 34.06
N ARG A 22 18.23 -14.63 33.91
CA ARG A 22 18.92 -14.15 32.72
C ARG A 22 18.77 -15.20 31.63
N ARG A 23 17.69 -15.10 30.85
CA ARG A 23 17.55 -15.86 29.61
C ARG A 23 18.58 -15.32 28.63
N THR A 24 19.68 -16.04 28.44
CA THR A 24 20.62 -15.78 27.35
C THR A 24 19.89 -16.16 26.06
N LEU A 25 19.76 -15.21 25.15
CA LEU A 25 19.23 -15.50 23.81
C LEU A 25 20.26 -16.35 23.08
N GLU A 26 19.83 -17.50 22.57
CA GLU A 26 20.70 -18.29 21.70
C GLU A 26 20.88 -17.56 20.36
N PRO A 27 22.07 -17.67 19.74
CA PRO A 27 22.29 -17.12 18.41
C PRO A 27 21.31 -17.73 17.42
N ALA A 28 20.65 -16.88 16.63
CA ALA A 28 19.79 -17.36 15.56
C ALA A 28 20.62 -18.16 14.53
N SER A 29 20.06 -19.29 14.08
CA SER A 29 20.65 -20.05 12.97
C SER A 29 20.78 -19.17 11.72
N PRO A 30 21.85 -19.35 10.92
CA PRO A 30 22.02 -18.59 9.68
C PRO A 30 20.85 -18.85 8.73
N ALA A 31 20.33 -17.77 8.14
CA ALA A 31 19.26 -17.84 7.16
C ALA A 31 19.73 -18.64 5.93
N GLN A 32 18.88 -19.53 5.44
CA GLN A 32 19.15 -20.24 4.19
C GLN A 32 18.90 -19.30 3.00
N PRO A 33 19.76 -19.31 1.97
CA PRO A 33 19.53 -18.55 0.76
C PRO A 33 18.21 -18.98 0.11
N ILE A 34 17.33 -18.01 -0.15
CA ILE A 34 16.12 -18.25 -0.95
C ILE A 34 16.55 -18.19 -2.42
N PRO A 35 16.33 -19.24 -3.22
CA PRO A 35 16.67 -19.23 -4.63
C PRO A 35 15.88 -18.15 -5.36
N SER A 36 16.55 -17.42 -6.26
CA SER A 36 15.91 -16.40 -7.10
C SER A 36 14.88 -17.07 -8.02
N THR A 37 13.64 -16.61 -7.96
CA THR A 37 12.60 -16.99 -8.92
C THR A 37 12.45 -15.89 -9.97
N ARG A 38 12.25 -16.30 -11.23
CA ARG A 38 11.89 -15.39 -12.31
C ARG A 38 10.39 -15.53 -12.54
N GLY A 39 9.65 -14.44 -12.36
CA GLY A 39 8.24 -14.39 -12.78
C GLY A 39 8.17 -14.49 -14.29
N VAL A 40 7.51 -15.53 -14.80
CA VAL A 40 7.12 -15.60 -16.21
C VAL A 40 5.67 -15.17 -16.28
N SER A 41 5.38 -14.13 -17.06
CA SER A 41 3.99 -13.78 -17.36
C SER A 41 3.41 -14.90 -18.23
N LEU A 42 2.55 -15.73 -17.65
CA LEU A 42 1.60 -16.46 -18.45
C LEU A 42 0.57 -15.43 -18.92
N THR A 43 0.43 -15.24 -20.22
CA THR A 43 -0.74 -14.55 -20.76
C THR A 43 -1.95 -15.38 -20.32
N ALA A 44 -2.64 -14.94 -19.27
CA ALA A 44 -3.92 -15.51 -18.93
C ALA A 44 -4.79 -15.37 -20.19
N GLN A 45 -5.33 -16.48 -20.67
CA GLN A 45 -6.42 -16.43 -21.64
C GLN A 45 -7.47 -15.51 -21.01
N GLN A 46 -7.73 -14.37 -21.64
CA GLN A 46 -8.72 -13.42 -21.14
C GLN A 46 -10.00 -14.22 -20.87
N ALA A 47 -10.39 -14.32 -19.59
CA ALA A 47 -11.71 -14.83 -19.27
C ALA A 47 -12.67 -13.91 -20.01
N ALA A 48 -13.52 -14.48 -20.87
CA ALA A 48 -14.54 -13.73 -21.57
C ALA A 48 -15.46 -13.13 -20.49
N GLY A 49 -15.16 -11.90 -20.10
CA GLY A 49 -15.99 -11.08 -19.25
C GLY A 49 -17.23 -10.73 -20.03
N SER A 50 -18.32 -11.43 -19.76
CA SER A 50 -19.66 -11.04 -20.17
C SER A 50 -20.02 -9.74 -19.44
N GLY A 51 -19.65 -8.60 -20.00
CA GLY A 51 -20.04 -7.29 -19.47
C GLY A 51 -18.92 -6.26 -19.54
N GLY A 52 -18.60 -5.81 -20.74
CA GLY A 52 -17.75 -4.65 -20.98
C GLY A 52 -17.74 -4.43 -22.47
N GLY A 53 -18.34 -3.34 -22.94
CA GLY A 53 -18.16 -2.91 -24.33
C GLY A 53 -16.67 -2.84 -24.66
N ALA A 54 -16.32 -3.01 -25.93
CA ALA A 54 -14.93 -2.80 -26.34
C ALA A 54 -14.52 -1.39 -25.92
N PHE A 55 -13.60 -1.28 -24.95
CA PHE A 55 -12.96 -0.01 -24.57
C PHE A 55 -11.96 0.40 -25.65
N GLU A 56 -12.45 0.53 -26.87
CA GLU A 56 -11.73 1.09 -27.99
C GLU A 56 -12.12 2.55 -28.11
N GLU A 57 -11.12 3.40 -27.94
CA GLU A 57 -11.23 4.83 -28.15
C GLU A 57 -11.52 5.14 -29.62
N ASP A 58 -12.39 6.12 -29.85
CA ASP A 58 -12.72 6.62 -31.19
C ASP A 58 -11.68 7.63 -31.69
N ASP A 59 -11.50 8.73 -30.95
CA ASP A 59 -10.57 9.81 -31.29
C ASP A 59 -9.91 10.41 -30.05
N ALA A 60 -8.57 10.44 -30.06
CA ALA A 60 -7.75 11.03 -29.01
C ALA A 60 -7.92 12.56 -28.87
N SER A 61 -8.42 13.25 -29.90
CA SER A 61 -8.68 14.69 -29.83
C SER A 61 -9.88 15.03 -28.93
N GLN A 62 -10.75 14.05 -28.65
CA GLN A 62 -11.95 14.23 -27.83
C GLN A 62 -11.75 13.88 -26.36
N ARG A 63 -10.51 13.60 -25.95
CA ARG A 63 -10.17 13.37 -24.55
C ARG A 63 -10.39 14.64 -23.74
N GLU A 64 -11.07 14.48 -22.63
CA GLU A 64 -11.18 15.53 -21.61
C GLU A 64 -10.26 15.18 -20.46
N TYR A 65 -9.58 16.19 -19.92
CA TYR A 65 -8.63 16.04 -18.82
C TYR A 65 -9.07 16.85 -17.61
N TRP A 66 -8.74 16.33 -16.44
CA TRP A 66 -8.72 17.11 -15.21
C TRP A 66 -7.54 18.10 -15.23
N PRO A 67 -7.53 19.13 -14.36
CA PRO A 67 -6.39 20.04 -14.26
C PRO A 67 -5.07 19.30 -14.05
N VAL A 68 -4.00 19.83 -14.65
CA VAL A 68 -2.63 19.32 -14.49
C VAL A 68 -2.29 19.23 -13.00
N ARG A 69 -1.69 18.11 -12.61
CA ARG A 69 -1.26 17.84 -11.25
C ARG A 69 0.24 17.64 -11.18
N THR A 70 0.84 18.14 -10.11
CA THR A 70 2.26 17.99 -9.84
C THR A 70 2.44 16.97 -8.72
N ILE A 71 2.97 15.80 -9.05
CA ILE A 71 3.27 14.73 -8.10
C ILE A 71 4.75 14.76 -7.83
N THR A 72 5.13 15.10 -6.59
CA THR A 72 6.52 15.02 -6.15
C THR A 72 6.76 13.65 -5.53
N SER A 73 7.89 13.03 -5.88
CA SER A 73 8.31 11.78 -5.27
C SER A 73 8.49 11.93 -3.75
N SER A 74 8.34 10.84 -3.01
CA SER A 74 8.50 10.86 -1.55
C SER A 74 9.90 11.27 -1.09
N ASP A 75 10.91 11.03 -1.92
CA ASP A 75 12.30 11.43 -1.72
C ASP A 75 12.64 12.81 -2.32
N GLY A 76 11.68 13.46 -3.00
CA GLY A 76 11.84 14.77 -3.64
C GLY A 76 12.77 14.81 -4.85
N LEU A 77 13.24 13.65 -5.32
CA LEU A 77 14.21 13.57 -6.42
C LEU A 77 13.57 13.86 -7.79
N PHE A 78 12.29 13.55 -7.98
CA PHE A 78 11.59 13.80 -9.22
C PHE A 78 10.21 14.40 -8.99
N VAL A 79 9.82 15.25 -9.94
CA VAL A 79 8.52 15.90 -10.00
C VAL A 79 7.88 15.50 -11.33
N LEU A 80 6.68 14.95 -11.26
CA LEU A 80 5.89 14.51 -12.41
C LEU A 80 4.72 15.47 -12.59
N GLU A 81 4.60 16.06 -13.77
CA GLU A 81 3.38 16.72 -14.21
C GLU A 81 2.51 15.70 -14.92
N VAL A 82 1.31 15.48 -14.39
CA VAL A 82 0.35 14.49 -14.89
C VAL A 82 -0.93 15.22 -15.24
N GLU A 83 -1.46 14.96 -16.43
CA GLU A 83 -2.80 15.38 -16.85
C GLU A 83 -3.74 14.18 -16.71
N PRO A 84 -4.53 14.09 -15.62
CA PRO A 84 -5.38 12.94 -15.40
C PRO A 84 -6.54 12.95 -16.39
N LEU A 85 -6.83 11.78 -16.96
CA LEU A 85 -7.92 11.63 -17.93
C LEU A 85 -9.25 11.73 -17.20
N LYS A 86 -10.17 12.55 -17.72
CA LYS A 86 -11.53 12.72 -17.19
C LYS A 86 -12.54 11.91 -17.98
N SER A 87 -12.47 11.97 -19.32
CA SER A 87 -13.32 11.13 -20.17
C SER A 87 -12.73 10.89 -21.56
N ILE A 88 -13.16 9.79 -22.18
CA ILE A 88 -12.85 9.44 -23.58
C ILE A 88 -14.12 9.03 -24.32
N LEU A 89 -14.20 9.35 -25.61
CA LEU A 89 -15.23 8.81 -26.50
C LEU A 89 -14.83 7.42 -26.98
N LEU A 90 -15.73 6.46 -26.83
CA LEU A 90 -15.57 5.09 -27.35
C LEU A 90 -16.21 4.96 -28.73
N LYS A 91 -15.75 3.98 -29.52
CA LYS A 91 -16.26 3.72 -30.88
C LYS A 91 -17.75 3.39 -30.97
N ASP A 92 -18.36 2.93 -29.88
CA ASP A 92 -19.80 2.69 -29.80
C ASP A 92 -20.61 3.98 -29.55
N GLY A 93 -19.94 5.13 -29.46
CA GLY A 93 -20.52 6.44 -29.19
C GLY A 93 -20.75 6.73 -27.71
N SER A 94 -20.46 5.77 -26.82
CA SER A 94 -20.52 6.00 -25.38
C SER A 94 -19.28 6.74 -24.87
N ARG A 95 -19.38 7.38 -23.71
CA ARG A 95 -18.24 8.01 -23.02
C ARG A 95 -17.85 7.18 -21.81
N ALA A 96 -16.58 6.79 -21.76
CA ALA A 96 -15.98 6.28 -20.54
C ALA A 96 -15.51 7.46 -19.70
N THR A 97 -15.91 7.49 -18.43
CA THR A 97 -15.57 8.53 -17.46
C THR A 97 -14.71 7.97 -16.35
N PHE A 98 -13.75 8.76 -15.89
CA PHE A 98 -12.84 8.41 -14.81
C PHE A 98 -13.12 9.34 -13.61
N GLY A 99 -13.01 8.79 -12.40
CA GLY A 99 -13.24 9.53 -11.16
C GLY A 99 -12.32 10.75 -11.02
N ASP A 100 -12.72 11.71 -10.18
CA ASP A 100 -11.82 12.79 -9.80
C ASP A 100 -10.68 12.19 -8.95
N PRO A 101 -9.42 12.38 -9.33
CA PRO A 101 -8.31 11.80 -8.55
C PRO A 101 -8.11 12.45 -7.16
N ASP A 102 -8.84 13.51 -6.80
CA ASP A 102 -8.85 14.08 -5.44
C ASP A 102 -9.93 13.46 -4.54
N GLU A 103 -10.91 12.77 -5.13
CA GLU A 103 -11.94 12.08 -4.38
C GLU A 103 -11.51 10.63 -4.13
N PRO A 104 -11.65 10.11 -2.89
CA PRO A 104 -11.43 8.71 -2.64
C PRO A 104 -12.48 7.89 -3.38
N ASP A 105 -12.07 6.80 -4.03
CA ASP A 105 -12.99 5.83 -4.62
C ASP A 105 -13.93 5.30 -3.51
N GLU A 106 -15.25 5.50 -3.67
CA GLU A 106 -16.28 4.98 -2.75
C GLU A 106 -16.43 3.45 -2.80
#